data_AF-A0A3C0J7F8-F1
#
_entry.id   AF-A0A3C0J7F8-F1
#
_cell.length_a   1.000
_cell.length_b   1.000
_cell.length_c   1.000
_cell.angle_alpha   90.00
_cell.angle_beta   90.00
_cell.angle_gamma   90.00
#
_symmetry.space_group_name_H-M   'P 1'
#
loop_
_entity.id
_entity.type
_entity.pdbx_description
1 polymer ?
#
loop_
_entity_poly.entity_id
_entity_poly.type
_entity_poly.pdbx_seq_one_letter_code
_entity_poly.pdbx_strand_id
1 'polypeptide(L)'
;MQDAINKFFKEDFDKSYIDAEFIFSDEDGGTEYINYNDVETKCKEDKYNKFHNNSTRLVYLFGNNTANGGYMVQTSEMLVNTWFSKYGMNDISPFEFDDICLYLNGVRQGNDFKLSLKDDEVNISTLENKVLDFVNKDFPLPVSDNINYIIGQAKIFNKPDCMGIGFTMRRVYKNVPFEYGSFASSGNYNDNYEHDSGSVFYCENGDPDTMLAFGITDGIIMETEEISEIIDLKQALEIVSKKVGKNSVYDVKGIELVYRSDMTGDESNTIVDRLSPKWKIIAVNKNDDKLTLFYVDAVSGRLTERFEYYTK
;
A
#
# COMPACT_ATOMS: atom_id res chain seq x y z
N MET A 1 19.64 1.30 -2.12
CA MET A 1 18.77 1.78 -3.24
C MET A 1 19.14 1.14 -4.56
N GLN A 2 20.40 1.23 -5.03
CA GLN A 2 20.83 0.56 -6.27
C GLN A 2 20.50 -0.95 -6.28
N ASP A 3 20.82 -1.65 -5.18
CA ASP A 3 20.56 -3.09 -5.08
C ASP A 3 19.06 -3.41 -5.19
N ALA A 4 18.19 -2.54 -4.68
CA ALA A 4 16.74 -2.69 -4.77
C ALA A 4 16.24 -2.49 -6.22
N ILE A 5 16.77 -1.48 -6.92
CA ILE A 5 16.48 -1.22 -8.34
C ILE A 5 16.94 -2.40 -9.19
N ASN A 6 18.20 -2.83 -9.04
CA ASN A 6 18.75 -3.96 -9.79
C ASN A 6 18.01 -5.26 -9.50
N LYS A 7 17.61 -5.50 -8.24
CA LYS A 7 16.84 -6.71 -7.86
C LYS A 7 15.44 -6.70 -8.45
N PHE A 8 14.76 -5.54 -8.51
CA PHE A 8 13.44 -5.43 -9.12
C PHE A 8 13.48 -5.61 -10.64
N PHE A 9 14.40 -4.94 -11.33
CA PHE A 9 14.51 -5.01 -12.79
C PHE A 9 15.31 -6.22 -13.30
N LYS A 10 16.02 -6.92 -12.42
CA LYS A 10 16.94 -8.03 -12.74
C LYS A 10 18.01 -7.65 -13.77
N GLU A 11 18.42 -6.39 -13.77
CA GLU A 11 19.40 -5.81 -14.69
C GLU A 11 20.36 -4.89 -13.90
N ASP A 12 21.63 -4.85 -14.32
CA ASP A 12 22.59 -3.88 -13.79
C ASP A 12 22.34 -2.52 -14.43
N PHE A 13 21.66 -1.64 -13.69
CA PHE A 13 21.25 -0.36 -14.23
C PHE A 13 22.43 0.61 -14.37
N ASP A 14 22.65 1.13 -15.59
CA ASP A 14 23.60 2.22 -15.80
C ASP A 14 23.01 3.54 -15.27
N LYS A 15 23.57 3.97 -14.15
CA LYS A 15 23.19 5.21 -13.42
C LYS A 15 23.29 6.47 -14.27
N SER A 16 24.08 6.46 -15.35
CA SER A 16 24.22 7.62 -16.23
C SER A 16 22.92 7.99 -16.95
N TYR A 17 21.96 7.08 -17.05
CA TYR A 17 20.63 7.33 -17.64
C TYR A 17 19.55 7.64 -16.59
N ILE A 18 19.92 7.81 -15.32
CA ILE A 18 19.00 8.15 -14.24
C ILE A 18 19.20 9.62 -13.87
N ASP A 19 18.12 10.39 -13.90
CA ASP A 19 18.07 11.76 -13.40
C ASP A 19 17.24 11.83 -12.12
N ALA A 20 17.75 12.53 -11.12
CA ALA A 20 17.07 12.88 -9.89
C ALA A 20 16.39 14.24 -10.02
N GLU A 21 15.08 14.29 -9.84
CA GLU A 21 14.29 15.50 -9.75
C GLU A 21 14.19 15.98 -8.31
N PHE A 22 14.54 17.26 -8.13
CA PHE A 22 14.39 18.00 -6.90
C PHE A 22 13.33 19.08 -7.09
N ILE A 23 12.27 19.04 -6.28
CA ILE A 23 11.15 19.99 -6.36
C ILE A 23 11.28 21.01 -5.23
N PHE A 24 11.88 22.16 -5.53
CA PHE A 24 12.01 23.28 -4.61
C PHE A 24 10.74 24.14 -4.55
N SER A 25 10.71 25.12 -3.65
CA SER A 25 9.71 26.18 -3.74
C SER A 25 9.95 27.01 -5.01
N ASP A 26 8.90 27.68 -5.52
CA ASP A 26 9.05 28.55 -6.69
C ASP A 26 10.07 29.69 -6.45
N GLU A 27 10.22 30.13 -5.20
CA GLU A 27 11.21 31.14 -4.78
C GLU A 27 12.65 30.59 -4.76
N ASP A 28 12.81 29.28 -4.57
CA ASP A 28 14.10 28.58 -4.49
C ASP A 28 14.54 27.94 -5.83
N GLY A 29 13.81 28.22 -6.92
CA GLY A 29 14.20 27.86 -8.28
C GLY A 29 13.38 26.76 -8.96
N GLY A 30 12.22 26.37 -8.41
CA GLY A 30 11.30 25.43 -9.05
C GLY A 30 11.81 23.98 -9.08
N THR A 31 11.77 23.32 -10.24
CA THR A 31 12.17 21.91 -10.39
C THR A 31 13.53 21.80 -11.09
N GLU A 32 14.44 21.00 -10.53
CA GLU A 32 15.74 20.72 -11.13
C GLU A 32 15.97 19.22 -11.32
N TYR A 33 16.65 18.85 -12.41
CA TYR A 33 17.07 17.49 -12.70
C TYR A 33 18.59 17.40 -12.61
N ILE A 34 19.09 16.43 -11.85
CA ILE A 34 20.51 16.17 -11.63
C ILE A 34 20.78 14.72 -11.96
N ASN A 35 21.87 14.40 -12.66
CA ASN A 35 22.22 13.00 -12.88
C ASN A 35 22.41 12.26 -11.55
N TYR A 36 21.93 11.01 -11.46
CA TYR A 36 21.99 10.23 -10.21
C TYR A 36 23.42 10.08 -9.67
N ASN A 37 24.42 10.00 -10.55
CA ASN A 37 25.82 9.93 -10.14
C ASN A 37 26.30 11.17 -9.37
N ASP A 38 25.68 12.32 -9.62
CA ASP A 38 26.05 13.59 -9.01
C ASP A 38 25.22 13.89 -7.75
N VAL A 39 24.14 13.15 -7.49
CA VAL A 39 23.20 13.39 -6.37
C VAL A 39 23.95 13.49 -5.04
N GLU A 40 24.75 12.49 -4.68
CA GLU A 40 25.44 12.49 -3.37
C GLU A 40 26.38 13.70 -3.20
N THR A 41 26.99 14.16 -4.29
CA THR A 41 27.85 15.35 -4.28
C THR A 41 27.02 16.62 -4.20
N LYS A 42 25.93 16.72 -4.96
CA LYS A 42 25.01 17.86 -4.98
C LYS A 42 24.28 18.05 -3.65
N CYS A 43 23.87 16.97 -2.99
CA CYS A 43 23.25 17.01 -1.67
C CYS A 43 24.12 17.66 -0.58
N LYS A 44 25.44 17.80 -0.81
CA LYS A 44 26.37 18.49 0.10
C LYS A 44 26.38 20.02 -0.09
N GLU A 45 25.85 20.54 -1.20
CA GLU A 45 25.75 21.98 -1.42
C GLU A 45 24.58 22.57 -0.60
N ASP A 46 24.75 23.78 -0.07
CA ASP A 46 23.80 24.40 0.88
C ASP A 46 22.34 24.42 0.40
N LYS A 47 22.10 24.57 -0.91
CA LYS A 47 20.74 24.56 -1.50
C LYS A 47 20.06 23.21 -1.28
N TYR A 48 20.71 22.12 -1.68
CA TYR A 48 20.17 20.77 -1.56
C TYR A 48 20.22 20.29 -0.11
N ASN A 49 21.25 20.66 0.67
CA ASN A 49 21.35 20.30 2.08
C ASN A 49 20.25 20.97 2.93
N LYS A 50 19.93 22.25 2.68
CA LYS A 50 18.78 22.91 3.31
C LYS A 50 17.46 22.28 2.88
N PHE A 51 17.33 21.87 1.62
CA PHE A 51 16.18 21.13 1.13
C PHE A 51 16.02 19.79 1.88
N HIS A 52 17.09 19.00 1.99
CA HIS A 52 17.12 17.75 2.74
C HIS A 52 16.71 17.92 4.21
N ASN A 53 17.20 18.97 4.89
CA ASN A 53 16.94 19.16 6.31
C ASN A 53 15.58 19.81 6.62
N ASN A 54 15.03 20.63 5.72
CA ASN A 54 13.80 21.40 5.97
C ASN A 54 12.55 20.80 5.32
N SER A 55 12.69 19.82 4.44
CA SER A 55 11.56 19.29 3.69
C SER A 55 11.50 17.77 3.74
N THR A 56 10.33 17.25 4.09
CA THR A 56 9.91 15.85 3.92
C THR A 56 9.76 15.46 2.45
N ARG A 57 10.42 16.18 1.52
CA ARG A 57 10.09 16.16 0.10
C ARG A 57 10.92 15.16 -0.68
N LEU A 58 10.21 14.59 -1.66
CA LEU A 58 10.53 13.41 -2.43
C LEU A 58 11.64 13.71 -3.43
N VAL A 59 12.66 12.85 -3.49
CA VAL A 59 13.59 12.81 -4.62
C VAL A 59 13.01 11.79 -5.60
N TYR A 60 12.68 12.23 -6.81
CA TYR A 60 12.23 11.32 -7.85
C TYR A 60 13.42 10.94 -8.71
N LEU A 61 13.66 9.67 -8.92
CA LEU A 61 14.66 9.17 -9.84
C LEU A 61 13.96 8.70 -11.11
N PHE A 62 14.22 9.36 -12.24
CA PHE A 62 13.71 9.03 -13.55
C PHE A 62 14.80 8.32 -14.35
N GLY A 63 14.56 7.08 -14.76
CA GLY A 63 15.47 6.33 -15.62
C GLY A 63 14.80 6.02 -16.96
N ASN A 64 15.09 6.78 -18.00
CA ASN A 64 14.48 6.57 -19.32
C ASN A 64 15.41 5.74 -20.21
N ASN A 65 15.58 4.45 -19.91
CA ASN A 65 16.64 3.63 -20.53
C ASN A 65 16.17 2.54 -21.49
N THR A 66 14.94 2.58 -22.03
CA THR A 66 14.58 1.62 -23.10
C THR A 66 13.69 2.20 -24.18
N ALA A 67 13.75 1.60 -25.36
CA ALA A 67 12.87 1.88 -26.51
C ALA A 67 11.39 1.47 -26.27
N ASN A 68 11.06 0.81 -25.15
CA ASN A 68 9.76 0.18 -24.88
C ASN A 68 9.05 0.72 -23.62
N GLY A 69 9.60 1.73 -22.93
CA GLY A 69 9.04 2.24 -21.68
C GLY A 69 10.13 2.78 -20.75
N GLY A 70 9.83 3.87 -20.05
CA GLY A 70 10.71 4.47 -19.04
C GLY A 70 10.47 3.84 -17.67
N TYR A 71 11.50 3.82 -16.84
CA TYR A 71 11.41 3.42 -15.45
C TYR A 71 11.30 4.63 -14.55
N MET A 72 10.37 4.58 -13.59
CA MET A 72 10.30 5.57 -12.52
C MET A 72 10.64 4.90 -11.21
N VAL A 73 11.56 5.51 -10.48
CA VAL A 73 11.94 5.18 -9.11
C VAL A 73 11.62 6.38 -8.22
N GLN A 74 10.55 6.33 -7.44
CA GLN A 74 10.31 7.35 -6.41
C GLN A 74 10.80 6.83 -5.07
N THR A 75 11.63 7.60 -4.36
CA THR A 75 12.08 7.26 -3.00
C THR A 75 12.24 8.55 -2.19
N SER A 76 11.59 8.68 -1.04
CA SER A 76 11.97 9.69 -0.04
C SER A 76 13.04 9.14 0.90
N GLU A 77 13.81 10.00 1.58
CA GLU A 77 14.75 9.57 2.64
C GLU A 77 14.03 8.91 3.83
N MET A 78 12.74 9.17 3.98
CA MET A 78 11.85 8.46 4.90
C MET A 78 11.19 7.23 4.25
N LEU A 79 11.56 6.80 3.04
CA LEU A 79 10.99 5.65 2.29
C LEU A 79 9.44 5.63 2.16
N VAL A 80 8.76 6.74 2.43
CA VAL A 80 7.29 6.80 2.61
C VAL A 80 6.52 6.43 1.33
N ASN A 81 7.14 6.53 0.15
CA ASN A 81 6.54 6.04 -1.09
C ASN A 81 7.63 5.49 -2.03
N THR A 82 7.75 4.16 -2.11
CA THR A 82 8.51 3.49 -3.18
C THR A 82 7.61 3.34 -4.40
N TRP A 83 8.12 3.63 -5.60
CA TRP A 83 7.47 3.28 -6.87
C TRP A 83 8.52 2.72 -7.82
N PHE A 84 8.33 1.52 -8.35
CA PHE A 84 9.10 0.95 -9.46
C PHE A 84 8.14 0.51 -10.55
N SER A 85 8.35 0.91 -11.81
CA SER A 85 7.49 0.53 -12.94
C SER A 85 8.28 0.36 -14.22
N LYS A 86 8.00 -0.70 -14.99
CA LYS A 86 8.59 -0.96 -16.32
C LYS A 86 8.02 -0.08 -17.44
N TYR A 87 6.85 0.53 -17.23
CA TYR A 87 6.10 1.25 -18.28
C TYR A 87 5.89 2.75 -17.97
N GLY A 88 6.42 3.26 -16.85
CA GLY A 88 6.24 4.65 -16.41
C GLY A 88 4.86 4.95 -15.80
N MET A 89 4.67 6.17 -15.25
CA MET A 89 3.42 6.55 -14.54
C MET A 89 2.18 6.56 -15.43
N ASN A 90 2.31 6.90 -16.71
CA ASN A 90 1.17 7.22 -17.57
C ASN A 90 0.41 5.97 -18.05
N ASP A 91 1.07 4.80 -18.12
CA ASP A 91 0.47 3.57 -18.65
C ASP A 91 -0.22 2.70 -17.60
N ILE A 92 -0.18 3.12 -16.33
CA ILE A 92 -0.86 2.46 -15.20
C ILE A 92 -1.63 3.53 -14.45
N SER A 93 -2.55 4.21 -15.13
CA SER A 93 -3.53 5.08 -14.46
C SER A 93 -4.44 4.19 -13.60
N PRO A 94 -4.25 4.16 -12.26
CA PRO A 94 -4.87 3.18 -11.38
C PRO A 94 -6.27 3.63 -10.94
N PHE A 95 -6.99 4.37 -11.79
CA PHE A 95 -8.25 5.02 -11.39
C PHE A 95 -9.50 4.35 -11.94
N GLU A 96 -9.35 3.41 -12.88
CA GLU A 96 -10.45 2.67 -13.47
C GLU A 96 -10.21 1.16 -13.27
N PHE A 97 -10.72 0.66 -12.16
CA PHE A 97 -10.83 -0.78 -11.90
C PHE A 97 -12.24 -1.24 -12.21
N ASP A 98 -12.31 -2.38 -12.88
CA ASP A 98 -13.57 -2.98 -13.32
C ASP A 98 -14.11 -3.95 -12.26
N ASP A 99 -13.22 -4.73 -11.64
CA ASP A 99 -13.57 -5.74 -10.65
C ASP A 99 -12.62 -5.72 -9.44
N ILE A 100 -13.17 -6.09 -8.28
CA ILE A 100 -12.45 -6.13 -7.01
C ILE A 100 -12.67 -7.48 -6.32
N CYS A 101 -11.58 -8.17 -6.00
CA CYS A 101 -11.58 -9.36 -5.16
C CYS A 101 -11.23 -9.00 -3.71
N LEU A 102 -12.10 -9.40 -2.77
CA LEU A 102 -11.86 -9.24 -1.34
C LEU A 102 -11.00 -10.39 -0.80
N TYR A 103 -10.07 -10.08 0.10
CA TYR A 103 -9.33 -11.06 0.89
C TYR A 103 -9.57 -10.80 2.37
N LEU A 104 -9.78 -11.87 3.14
CA LEU A 104 -9.89 -11.83 4.60
C LEU A 104 -8.73 -12.63 5.18
N ASN A 105 -7.90 -11.99 6.02
CA ASN A 105 -6.67 -12.61 6.54
C ASN A 105 -5.82 -13.29 5.45
N GLY A 106 -5.70 -12.67 4.27
CA GLY A 106 -4.89 -13.18 3.16
C GLY A 106 -5.59 -14.23 2.28
N VAL A 107 -6.84 -14.59 2.56
CA VAL A 107 -7.58 -15.61 1.82
C VAL A 107 -8.64 -14.95 0.93
N ARG A 108 -8.59 -15.21 -0.37
CA ARG A 108 -9.57 -14.70 -1.33
C ARG A 108 -10.98 -15.19 -1.02
N GLN A 109 -11.93 -14.28 -1.06
CA GLN A 109 -13.35 -14.56 -0.93
C GLN A 109 -13.95 -14.75 -2.34
N GLY A 110 -13.83 -15.95 -2.90
CA GLY A 110 -14.35 -16.25 -4.24
C GLY A 110 -13.70 -17.48 -4.88
N ASN A 111 -14.21 -17.84 -6.07
CA ASN A 111 -13.68 -18.95 -6.85
C ASN A 111 -12.49 -18.53 -7.68
N ASP A 112 -11.60 -19.47 -7.99
CA ASP A 112 -10.53 -19.25 -8.96
C ASP A 112 -11.07 -18.96 -10.36
N PHE A 113 -10.37 -18.09 -11.09
CA PHE A 113 -10.72 -17.69 -12.45
C PHE A 113 -9.47 -17.29 -13.23
N LYS A 114 -9.64 -17.21 -14.54
CA LYS A 114 -8.56 -16.87 -15.47
C LYS A 114 -8.55 -15.40 -15.83
N LEU A 115 -7.35 -14.86 -16.01
CA LEU A 115 -7.08 -13.52 -16.51
C LEU A 115 -6.31 -13.64 -17.83
N SER A 116 -6.78 -12.93 -18.85
CA SER A 116 -6.09 -12.84 -20.15
C SER A 116 -5.05 -11.71 -20.08
N LEU A 117 -3.86 -12.03 -19.59
CA LEU A 117 -2.73 -11.11 -19.61
C LEU A 117 -2.23 -10.92 -21.06
N LYS A 118 -1.27 -10.02 -21.26
CA LYS A 118 -0.77 -9.68 -22.60
C LYS A 118 -0.08 -10.86 -23.32
N ASP A 119 0.55 -11.74 -22.56
CA ASP A 119 1.38 -12.84 -23.05
C ASP A 119 0.80 -14.24 -22.79
N ASP A 120 -0.18 -14.37 -21.89
CA ASP A 120 -0.74 -15.66 -21.48
C ASP A 120 -2.12 -15.54 -20.81
N GLU A 121 -2.83 -16.66 -20.71
CA GLU A 121 -4.03 -16.81 -19.91
C GLU A 121 -3.72 -17.58 -18.61
N VAL A 122 -3.84 -16.91 -17.46
CA VAL A 122 -3.35 -17.44 -16.18
C VAL A 122 -4.44 -17.41 -15.10
N ASN A 123 -4.47 -18.41 -14.23
CA ASN A 123 -5.35 -18.38 -13.06
C ASN A 123 -4.88 -17.33 -12.06
N ILE A 124 -5.79 -16.56 -11.47
CA ILE A 124 -5.45 -15.60 -10.42
C ILE A 124 -4.72 -16.28 -9.25
N SER A 125 -5.04 -17.53 -8.89
CA SER A 125 -4.29 -18.29 -7.87
C SER A 125 -2.79 -18.44 -8.17
N THR A 126 -2.42 -18.50 -9.45
CA THR A 126 -1.01 -18.55 -9.84
C THR A 126 -0.34 -17.20 -9.60
N LEU A 127 -1.03 -16.10 -9.91
CA LEU A 127 -0.54 -14.74 -9.67
C LEU A 127 -0.50 -14.40 -8.17
N GLU A 128 -1.45 -14.89 -7.37
CA GLU A 128 -1.44 -14.79 -5.90
C GLU A 128 -0.17 -15.40 -5.30
N ASN A 129 0.20 -16.62 -5.75
CA ASN A 129 1.42 -17.26 -5.29
C ASN A 129 2.67 -16.49 -5.73
N LYS A 130 2.71 -16.02 -6.99
CA LYS A 130 3.82 -15.21 -7.50
C LYS A 130 4.01 -13.92 -6.70
N VAL A 131 2.94 -13.18 -6.42
CA VAL A 131 3.06 -11.93 -5.65
C VAL A 131 3.49 -12.19 -4.22
N LEU A 132 3.00 -13.25 -3.58
CA LEU A 132 3.41 -13.63 -2.23
C LEU A 132 4.88 -14.05 -2.16
N ASP A 133 5.35 -14.81 -3.16
CA ASP A 133 6.77 -15.17 -3.28
C ASP A 133 7.63 -13.92 -3.51
N PHE A 134 7.18 -13.01 -4.39
CA PHE A 134 7.87 -11.75 -4.63
C PHE A 134 8.03 -10.92 -3.35
N VAL A 135 6.95 -10.66 -2.60
CA VAL A 135 7.03 -9.78 -1.42
C VAL A 135 7.63 -10.42 -0.17
N ASN A 136 7.69 -11.75 -0.08
CA ASN A 136 8.21 -12.45 1.11
C ASN A 136 9.56 -13.15 0.90
N LYS A 137 10.03 -13.31 -0.35
CA LYS A 137 11.33 -13.96 -0.66
C LYS A 137 12.22 -13.05 -1.49
N ASP A 138 11.68 -12.51 -2.57
CA ASP A 138 12.45 -11.77 -3.58
C ASP A 138 12.35 -10.25 -3.42
N PHE A 139 11.78 -9.78 -2.31
CA PHE A 139 11.40 -8.38 -2.16
C PHE A 139 12.64 -7.46 -2.22
N PRO A 140 12.60 -6.37 -3.00
CA PRO A 140 13.75 -5.49 -3.18
C PRO A 140 14.00 -4.55 -2.00
N LEU A 141 13.00 -4.31 -1.15
CA LEU A 141 13.11 -3.44 0.02
C LEU A 141 13.43 -4.26 1.28
N PRO A 142 14.13 -3.66 2.27
CA PRO A 142 14.37 -4.32 3.56
C PRO A 142 13.04 -4.55 4.28
N VAL A 143 12.92 -5.67 5.01
CA VAL A 143 11.72 -6.00 5.81
C VAL A 143 12.18 -6.47 7.18
N SER A 144 11.51 -6.02 8.24
CA SER A 144 11.78 -6.50 9.59
C SER A 144 11.49 -8.00 9.71
N ASP A 145 12.35 -8.75 10.40
CA ASP A 145 12.25 -10.23 10.51
C ASP A 145 10.93 -10.76 11.09
N ASN A 146 10.19 -9.92 11.82
CA ASN A 146 8.91 -10.22 12.46
C ASN A 146 7.69 -9.78 11.62
N ILE A 147 7.93 -9.27 10.41
CA ILE A 147 6.92 -8.85 9.45
C ILE A 147 6.91 -9.80 8.26
N ASN A 148 5.72 -10.18 7.84
CA ASN A 148 5.47 -10.79 6.54
C ASN A 148 4.33 -10.06 5.83
N TYR A 149 4.17 -10.32 4.54
CA TYR A 149 3.11 -9.72 3.74
C TYR A 149 2.04 -10.74 3.35
N ILE A 150 0.79 -10.26 3.33
CA ILE A 150 -0.37 -10.99 2.79
C ILE A 150 -1.15 -10.11 1.81
N ILE A 151 -2.02 -10.72 1.02
CA ILE A 151 -2.91 -10.00 0.11
C ILE A 151 -4.12 -9.44 0.89
N GLY A 152 -4.39 -8.16 0.74
CA GLY A 152 -5.60 -7.50 1.26
C GLY A 152 -6.74 -7.45 0.26
N GLN A 153 -6.39 -7.17 -0.99
CA GLN A 153 -7.33 -6.97 -2.08
C GLN A 153 -6.63 -7.24 -3.40
N ALA A 154 -7.40 -7.66 -4.41
CA ALA A 154 -6.95 -7.59 -5.80
C ALA A 154 -7.93 -6.76 -6.61
N LYS A 155 -7.41 -5.98 -7.56
CA LYS A 155 -8.18 -5.12 -8.45
C LYS A 155 -7.82 -5.45 -9.88
N ILE A 156 -8.82 -5.67 -10.71
CA ILE A 156 -8.67 -6.02 -12.11
C ILE A 156 -8.99 -4.77 -12.94
N PHE A 157 -8.20 -4.53 -13.97
CA PHE A 157 -8.39 -3.44 -14.92
C PHE A 157 -8.25 -3.97 -16.35
N ASN A 158 -9.08 -3.48 -17.24
CA ASN A 158 -9.01 -3.81 -18.66
C ASN A 158 -8.22 -2.74 -19.43
N LYS A 159 -7.29 -3.19 -20.27
CA LYS A 159 -6.68 -2.41 -21.34
C LYS A 159 -7.24 -2.90 -22.69
N PRO A 160 -7.14 -2.12 -23.78
CA PRO A 160 -7.72 -2.50 -25.07
C PRO A 160 -7.32 -3.91 -25.56
N ASP A 161 -6.10 -4.34 -25.27
CA ASP A 161 -5.53 -5.60 -25.80
C ASP A 161 -5.23 -6.65 -24.72
N CYS A 162 -5.38 -6.33 -23.42
CA CYS A 162 -5.12 -7.26 -22.33
C CYS A 162 -5.83 -6.87 -21.03
N MET A 163 -5.95 -7.82 -20.11
CA MET A 163 -6.30 -7.56 -18.71
C MET A 163 -5.02 -7.32 -17.90
N GLY A 164 -5.15 -6.59 -16.80
CA GLY A 164 -4.15 -6.53 -15.76
C GLY A 164 -4.76 -6.65 -14.37
N ILE A 165 -3.90 -6.92 -13.39
CA ILE A 165 -4.28 -7.09 -11.99
C ILE A 165 -3.30 -6.37 -11.08
N GLY A 166 -3.83 -5.66 -10.09
CA GLY A 166 -3.08 -5.07 -8.98
C GLY A 166 -3.44 -5.76 -7.67
N PHE A 167 -2.46 -6.24 -6.94
CA PHE A 167 -2.61 -6.78 -5.59
C PHE A 167 -2.21 -5.72 -4.57
N THR A 168 -3.12 -5.41 -3.65
CA THR A 168 -2.79 -4.61 -2.47
C THR A 168 -2.26 -5.53 -1.38
N MET A 169 -1.06 -5.22 -0.90
CA MET A 169 -0.28 -5.99 0.06
C MET A 169 -0.34 -5.31 1.43
N ARG A 170 -0.41 -6.11 2.48
CA ARG A 170 -0.52 -5.66 3.87
C ARG A 170 0.58 -6.31 4.70
N ARG A 171 1.22 -5.57 5.59
CA ARG A 171 2.09 -6.15 6.62
C ARG A 171 1.27 -6.98 7.61
N VAL A 172 1.90 -7.98 8.19
CA VAL A 172 1.37 -8.82 9.25
C VAL A 172 2.38 -8.85 10.37
N TYR A 173 1.93 -8.49 11.57
CA TYR A 173 2.73 -8.56 12.79
C TYR A 173 2.03 -9.48 13.79
N LYS A 174 2.76 -10.42 14.39
CA LYS A 174 2.20 -11.39 15.35
C LYS A 174 0.91 -12.08 14.86
N ASN A 175 0.86 -12.40 13.57
CA ASN A 175 -0.29 -13.01 12.87
C ASN A 175 -1.55 -12.14 12.76
N VAL A 176 -1.45 -10.83 12.99
CA VAL A 176 -2.54 -9.88 12.81
C VAL A 176 -2.16 -8.90 11.68
N PRO A 177 -2.98 -8.79 10.61
CA PRO A 177 -2.70 -7.89 9.51
C PRO A 177 -2.95 -6.43 9.84
N PHE A 178 -2.15 -5.54 9.26
CA PHE A 178 -2.33 -4.10 9.33
C PHE A 178 -3.48 -3.64 8.46
N GLU A 179 -4.27 -2.64 8.85
CA GLU A 179 -5.30 -2.02 7.99
C GLU A 179 -4.68 -1.36 6.76
N TYR A 180 -5.27 -1.63 5.60
CA TYR A 180 -4.75 -1.23 4.29
C TYR A 180 -5.57 -0.14 3.60
N GLY A 181 -6.71 0.22 4.18
CA GLY A 181 -7.59 1.26 3.66
C GLY A 181 -8.13 0.94 2.26
N SER A 182 -8.90 1.88 1.71
CA SER A 182 -9.24 1.90 0.29
C SER A 182 -9.29 3.33 -0.18
N PHE A 183 -8.58 3.62 -1.27
CA PHE A 183 -8.66 4.90 -1.97
C PHE A 183 -10.13 5.20 -2.31
N ALA A 184 -10.61 6.40 -1.96
CA ALA A 184 -11.99 6.89 -2.14
C ALA A 184 -13.05 6.43 -1.10
N SER A 185 -12.70 6.44 0.19
CA SER A 185 -13.68 6.34 1.27
C SER A 185 -14.35 7.70 1.54
N SER A 186 -15.64 7.68 1.93
CA SER A 186 -16.26 8.80 2.65
C SER A 186 -16.60 8.33 4.05
N GLY A 187 -16.07 9.01 5.07
CA GLY A 187 -16.16 8.55 6.46
C GLY A 187 -16.79 9.59 7.38
N ASN A 188 -17.55 9.12 8.36
CA ASN A 188 -17.80 9.88 9.57
C ASN A 188 -16.83 9.33 10.65
N TYR A 189 -16.26 10.23 11.45
CA TYR A 189 -15.14 10.05 12.39
C TYR A 189 -13.74 10.22 11.74
N ASN A 190 -12.91 11.06 12.36
CA ASN A 190 -11.59 11.52 11.89
C ASN A 190 -10.75 10.38 11.33
N ASP A 191 -10.48 10.41 10.02
CA ASP A 191 -9.49 9.53 9.40
C ASP A 191 -8.10 10.15 9.58
N ASN A 192 -7.60 10.08 10.83
CA ASN A 192 -6.26 10.55 11.18
C ASN A 192 -5.21 9.43 11.08
N TYR A 193 -5.59 8.23 10.60
CA TYR A 193 -4.72 7.06 10.57
C TYR A 193 -4.15 6.84 9.17
N GLU A 194 -2.85 6.58 9.08
CA GLU A 194 -2.23 6.22 7.82
C GLU A 194 -2.63 4.80 7.39
N HIS A 195 -2.81 4.61 6.09
CA HIS A 195 -3.09 3.29 5.51
C HIS A 195 -1.76 2.60 5.20
N ASP A 196 -1.59 1.40 5.74
CA ASP A 196 -0.38 0.60 5.52
C ASP A 196 -0.61 -0.39 4.39
N SER A 197 -0.36 0.08 3.16
CA SER A 197 -0.66 -0.70 1.96
C SER A 197 0.34 -0.46 0.83
N GLY A 198 1.02 -1.53 0.39
CA GLY A 198 1.75 -1.55 -0.89
C GLY A 198 0.88 -2.10 -2.01
N SER A 199 1.22 -1.84 -3.26
CA SER A 199 0.55 -2.44 -4.42
C SER A 199 1.53 -3.01 -5.43
N VAL A 200 1.23 -4.18 -5.99
CA VAL A 200 2.03 -4.88 -7.01
C VAL A 200 1.16 -5.23 -8.20
N PHE A 201 1.61 -4.91 -9.41
CA PHE A 201 0.82 -5.03 -10.63
C PHE A 201 1.44 -5.99 -11.64
N TYR A 202 0.55 -6.71 -12.34
CA TYR A 202 0.87 -7.62 -13.43
C TYR A 202 -0.04 -7.34 -14.65
N CYS A 203 0.59 -7.17 -15.80
CA CYS A 203 0.03 -7.16 -17.16
C CYS A 203 0.63 -8.30 -18.00
N GLU A 204 1.72 -8.91 -17.57
CA GLU A 204 2.39 -10.06 -18.18
C GLU A 204 2.60 -11.20 -17.16
N ASN A 205 2.68 -12.45 -17.63
CA ASN A 205 2.85 -13.65 -16.80
C ASN A 205 4.32 -13.88 -16.40
N GLY A 206 5.00 -12.81 -15.97
CA GLY A 206 6.42 -12.82 -15.60
C GLY A 206 6.64 -12.34 -14.16
N ASP A 207 7.70 -11.54 -14.00
CA ASP A 207 7.95 -10.73 -12.81
C ASP A 207 7.01 -9.53 -12.75
N PRO A 208 6.77 -8.95 -11.56
CA PRO A 208 5.97 -7.73 -11.42
C PRO A 208 6.32 -6.66 -12.45
N ASP A 209 5.30 -6.04 -13.02
CA ASP A 209 5.45 -4.91 -13.93
C ASP A 209 5.62 -3.61 -13.17
N THR A 210 4.98 -3.51 -12.01
CA THR A 210 5.05 -2.33 -11.14
C THR A 210 4.86 -2.71 -9.68
N MET A 211 5.58 -2.02 -8.79
CA MET A 211 5.26 -1.97 -7.37
C MET A 211 5.23 -0.53 -6.88
N LEU A 212 4.29 -0.18 -6.02
CA LEU A 212 4.20 1.17 -5.47
C LEU A 212 3.61 1.24 -4.06
N ALA A 213 3.80 2.38 -3.39
CA ALA A 213 3.21 2.76 -2.10
C ALA A 213 3.56 1.84 -0.90
N PHE A 214 4.64 1.07 -0.97
CA PHE A 214 5.03 0.17 0.14
C PHE A 214 5.49 0.87 1.43
N GLY A 215 5.59 2.20 1.44
CA GLY A 215 6.03 2.95 2.60
C GLY A 215 7.34 2.45 3.21
N ILE A 216 7.45 2.61 4.52
CA ILE A 216 8.59 2.12 5.31
C ILE A 216 8.36 0.66 5.66
N THR A 217 9.16 -0.20 5.05
CA THR A 217 8.99 -1.66 5.13
C THR A 217 9.77 -2.30 6.28
N ASP A 218 10.70 -1.57 6.89
CA ASP A 218 11.60 -2.01 7.98
C ASP A 218 11.47 -1.17 9.27
N GLY A 219 10.38 -0.43 9.41
CA GLY A 219 10.12 0.44 10.56
C GLY A 219 10.07 -0.32 11.89
N ILE A 220 10.47 0.35 12.98
CA ILE A 220 10.46 -0.24 14.32
C ILE A 220 9.03 -0.24 14.86
N ILE A 221 8.53 -1.43 15.17
CA ILE A 221 7.25 -1.61 15.88
C ILE A 221 7.54 -1.49 17.37
N MET A 222 6.97 -0.46 18.01
CA MET A 222 7.08 -0.29 19.46
C MET A 222 5.87 -0.83 20.19
N GLU A 223 6.12 -1.76 21.11
CA GLU A 223 5.12 -2.25 22.04
C GLU A 223 5.11 -1.33 23.26
N THR A 224 4.19 -0.38 23.28
CA THR A 224 4.13 0.63 24.35
C THR A 224 3.40 0.14 25.59
N GLU A 225 2.38 -0.70 25.43
CA GLU A 225 1.56 -1.22 26.53
C GLU A 225 1.15 -2.68 26.27
N GLU A 226 1.23 -3.52 27.30
CA GLU A 226 0.74 -4.90 27.23
C GLU A 226 -0.79 -4.92 27.24
N ILE A 227 -1.38 -5.53 26.21
CA ILE A 227 -2.82 -5.74 26.12
C ILE A 227 -3.13 -7.16 26.64
N SER A 228 -3.72 -7.25 27.83
CA SER A 228 -4.01 -8.53 28.49
C SER A 228 -5.34 -9.16 28.06
N GLU A 229 -6.30 -8.35 27.61
CA GLU A 229 -7.63 -8.81 27.18
C GLU A 229 -8.15 -7.92 26.05
N ILE A 230 -8.87 -8.53 25.12
CA ILE A 230 -9.64 -7.85 24.08
C ILE A 230 -11.08 -8.36 24.11
N ILE A 231 -12.03 -7.52 23.69
CA ILE A 231 -13.41 -7.93 23.51
C ILE A 231 -13.51 -9.02 22.44
N ASP A 232 -14.45 -9.94 22.62
CA ASP A 232 -14.71 -10.99 21.64
C ASP A 232 -15.50 -10.48 20.43
N LEU A 233 -15.57 -11.32 19.40
CA LEU A 233 -16.29 -11.02 18.16
C LEU A 233 -17.79 -10.76 18.40
N LYS A 234 -18.41 -11.48 19.35
CA LYS A 234 -19.84 -11.33 19.63
C LYS A 234 -20.12 -9.95 20.23
N GLN A 235 -19.30 -9.52 21.18
CA GLN A 235 -19.37 -8.19 21.78
C GLN A 235 -19.19 -7.11 20.71
N ALA A 236 -18.20 -7.26 19.81
CA ALA A 236 -17.98 -6.32 18.71
C ALA A 236 -19.20 -6.17 17.80
N LEU A 237 -19.83 -7.29 17.41
CA LEU A 237 -21.05 -7.29 16.61
C LEU A 237 -22.25 -6.66 17.34
N GLU A 238 -22.39 -6.92 18.64
CA GLU A 238 -23.43 -6.28 19.46
C GLU A 238 -23.25 -4.77 19.55
N ILE A 239 -22.02 -4.27 19.65
CA ILE A 239 -21.69 -2.84 19.65
C ILE A 239 -22.14 -2.20 18.32
N VAL A 240 -21.76 -2.80 17.19
CA VAL A 240 -22.16 -2.30 15.86
C VAL A 240 -23.68 -2.31 15.72
N SER A 241 -24.33 -3.43 16.04
CA SER A 241 -25.78 -3.62 15.97
C SER A 241 -26.55 -2.58 16.77
N LYS A 242 -26.13 -2.29 18.01
CA LYS A 242 -26.72 -1.23 18.84
C LYS A 242 -26.57 0.16 18.22
N LYS A 243 -25.44 0.44 17.56
CA LYS A 243 -25.15 1.76 16.99
C LYS A 243 -25.89 2.03 15.69
N VAL A 244 -26.01 1.04 14.78
CA VAL A 244 -26.75 1.22 13.52
C VAL A 244 -28.26 1.31 13.72
N GLY A 245 -28.77 0.71 14.80
CA GLY A 245 -30.18 0.75 15.15
C GLY A 245 -31.05 -0.13 14.25
N LYS A 246 -32.37 0.00 14.37
CA LYS A 246 -33.35 -0.89 13.71
C LYS A 246 -33.73 -0.50 12.28
N ASN A 247 -33.29 0.68 11.82
CA ASN A 247 -33.70 1.23 10.52
C ASN A 247 -32.76 0.87 9.37
N SER A 248 -31.67 0.15 9.65
CA SER A 248 -30.69 -0.29 8.67
C SER A 248 -30.40 -1.77 8.87
N VAL A 249 -30.30 -2.50 7.76
CA VAL A 249 -29.95 -3.92 7.75
C VAL A 249 -28.66 -4.07 6.97
N TYR A 250 -27.67 -4.71 7.58
CA TYR A 250 -26.38 -4.95 6.96
C TYR A 250 -26.19 -6.44 6.71
N ASP A 251 -25.71 -6.78 5.52
CA ASP A 251 -25.23 -8.11 5.18
C ASP A 251 -23.72 -8.17 5.41
N VAL A 252 -23.29 -8.92 6.42
CA VAL A 252 -21.86 -9.02 6.78
C VAL A 252 -21.14 -9.89 5.77
N LYS A 253 -20.15 -9.32 5.10
CA LYS A 253 -19.32 -10.00 4.09
C LYS A 253 -18.03 -10.57 4.65
N GLY A 254 -17.53 -10.00 5.75
CA GLY A 254 -16.29 -10.44 6.37
C GLY A 254 -16.03 -9.76 7.70
N ILE A 255 -15.26 -10.43 8.55
CA ILE A 255 -14.81 -9.87 9.82
C ILE A 255 -13.36 -10.32 10.05
N GLU A 256 -12.49 -9.39 10.42
CA GLU A 256 -11.09 -9.66 10.73
C GLU A 256 -10.62 -8.81 11.93
N LEU A 257 -9.68 -9.36 12.70
CA LEU A 257 -8.91 -8.59 13.67
C LEU A 257 -7.74 -7.95 12.91
N VAL A 258 -7.57 -6.64 13.02
CA VAL A 258 -6.52 -5.89 12.31
C VAL A 258 -5.78 -4.97 13.27
N TYR A 259 -4.54 -4.62 12.94
CA TYR A 259 -3.87 -3.48 13.56
C TYR A 259 -4.14 -2.21 12.76
N ARG A 260 -4.54 -1.13 13.43
CA ARG A 260 -4.45 0.22 12.87
C ARG A 260 -3.17 0.88 13.36
N SER A 261 -2.40 1.38 12.40
CA SER A 261 -1.13 2.05 12.59
C SER A 261 -1.36 3.55 12.83
N ASP A 262 -0.77 4.05 13.90
CA ASP A 262 -0.58 5.48 14.16
C ASP A 262 0.93 5.76 14.07
N MET A 263 1.38 6.12 12.86
CA MET A 263 2.78 6.46 12.63
C MET A 263 3.05 7.85 13.16
N THR A 264 3.86 7.93 14.21
CA THR A 264 4.34 9.21 14.74
C THR A 264 5.84 9.31 14.52
N GLY A 265 6.29 10.40 13.89
CA GLY A 265 7.70 10.77 13.91
C GLY A 265 8.08 11.32 15.29
N ASP A 266 9.20 10.86 15.85
CA ASP A 266 9.80 11.49 17.03
C ASP A 266 10.81 12.58 16.64
N GLU A 267 11.26 13.37 17.62
CA GLU A 267 12.27 14.43 17.43
C GLU A 267 13.64 13.91 16.92
N SER A 268 13.84 12.58 16.87
CA SER A 268 15.06 11.92 16.40
C SER A 268 14.96 11.40 14.95
N ASN A 269 13.87 11.70 14.24
CA ASN A 269 13.54 11.13 12.92
C ASN A 269 13.37 9.59 12.94
N THR A 270 13.20 8.98 14.11
CA THR A 270 12.87 7.56 14.21
C THR A 270 11.35 7.45 14.05
N ILE A 271 10.91 6.74 13.00
CA ILE A 271 9.49 6.52 12.76
C ILE A 271 9.04 5.34 13.62
N VAL A 272 8.07 5.63 14.48
CA VAL A 272 7.53 4.70 15.45
C VAL A 272 6.11 4.36 15.02
N ASP A 273 5.88 3.07 14.81
CA ASP A 273 4.57 2.56 14.45
C ASP A 273 3.83 2.08 15.72
N ARG A 274 2.78 2.81 16.13
CA ARG A 274 1.93 2.44 17.27
C ARG A 274 0.70 1.70 16.78
N LEU A 275 0.56 0.45 17.23
CA LEU A 275 -0.49 -0.45 16.75
C LEU A 275 -1.66 -0.52 17.73
N SER A 276 -2.86 -0.28 17.20
CA SER A 276 -4.11 -0.49 17.95
C SER A 276 -4.92 -1.64 17.34
N PRO A 277 -5.26 -2.70 18.11
CA PRO A 277 -6.06 -3.80 17.57
C PRO A 277 -7.53 -3.39 17.43
N LYS A 278 -8.11 -3.68 16.26
CA LYS A 278 -9.49 -3.37 15.90
C LYS A 278 -10.19 -4.59 15.33
N TRP A 279 -11.46 -4.79 15.70
CA TRP A 279 -12.36 -5.64 14.93
C TRP A 279 -12.88 -4.84 13.73
N LYS A 280 -12.46 -5.23 12.53
CA LYS A 280 -12.98 -4.70 11.26
C LYS A 280 -14.13 -5.57 10.78
N ILE A 281 -15.30 -4.97 10.63
CA ILE A 281 -16.49 -5.62 10.11
C ILE A 281 -16.82 -5.01 8.75
N ILE A 282 -16.81 -5.85 7.72
CA ILE A 282 -17.09 -5.50 6.33
C ILE A 282 -18.52 -5.92 6.04
N ALA A 283 -19.39 -4.96 5.70
CA ALA A 283 -20.80 -5.26 5.46
C ALA A 283 -21.41 -4.39 4.37
N VAL A 284 -22.45 -4.89 3.70
CA VAL A 284 -23.21 -4.12 2.71
C VAL A 284 -24.54 -3.70 3.31
N ASN A 285 -24.85 -2.42 3.28
CA ASN A 285 -26.15 -1.90 3.72
C ASN A 285 -27.22 -2.25 2.69
N LYS A 286 -28.27 -2.98 3.10
CA LYS A 286 -29.35 -3.39 2.19
C LYS A 286 -30.27 -2.25 1.74
N ASN A 287 -30.17 -1.08 2.38
CA ASN A 287 -31.04 0.05 2.05
C ASN A 287 -30.52 0.88 0.87
N ASP A 288 -29.20 0.96 0.71
CA ASP A 288 -28.53 1.80 -0.30
C ASP A 288 -27.39 1.07 -1.05
N ASP A 289 -27.26 -0.23 -0.82
CA ASP A 289 -26.25 -1.14 -1.39
C ASP A 289 -24.80 -0.73 -1.17
N LYS A 290 -24.53 0.21 -0.25
CA LYS A 290 -23.16 0.68 0.02
C LYS A 290 -22.38 -0.31 0.87
N LEU A 291 -21.12 -0.52 0.49
CA LEU A 291 -20.15 -1.22 1.31
C LEU A 291 -19.76 -0.31 2.49
N THR A 292 -19.90 -0.82 3.69
CA THR A 292 -19.61 -0.14 4.95
C THR A 292 -18.57 -0.93 5.73
N LEU A 293 -17.53 -0.23 6.19
CA LEU A 293 -16.53 -0.77 7.11
C LEU A 293 -16.78 -0.19 8.51
N PHE A 294 -16.97 -1.06 9.49
CA PHE A 294 -17.04 -0.69 10.90
C PHE A 294 -15.76 -1.11 11.60
N TYR A 295 -15.23 -0.24 12.45
CA TYR A 295 -14.06 -0.51 13.26
C TYR A 295 -14.42 -0.37 14.74
N VAL A 296 -14.34 -1.49 15.45
CA VAL A 296 -14.52 -1.51 16.90
C VAL A 296 -13.16 -1.70 17.54
N ASP A 297 -12.80 -0.78 18.42
CA ASP A 297 -11.60 -0.87 19.22
C ASP A 297 -11.63 -2.13 20.10
N ALA A 298 -10.67 -3.04 19.88
CA ALA A 298 -10.70 -4.36 20.50
C ALA A 298 -10.42 -4.30 22.01
N VAL A 299 -9.79 -3.23 22.50
CA VAL A 299 -9.46 -3.07 23.93
C VAL A 299 -10.63 -2.41 24.68
N SER A 300 -11.13 -1.29 24.17
CA SER A 300 -12.14 -0.46 24.84
C SER A 300 -13.59 -0.80 24.46
N GLY A 301 -13.81 -1.57 23.40
CA GLY A 301 -15.14 -1.91 22.90
C GLY A 301 -15.92 -0.70 22.36
N ARG A 302 -15.22 0.35 21.92
CA ARG A 302 -15.84 1.53 21.30
C ARG A 302 -15.87 1.36 19.79
N LEU A 303 -17.01 1.66 19.15
CA LEU A 303 -17.01 1.89 17.71
C LEU A 303 -16.27 3.20 17.45
N THR A 304 -15.11 3.11 16.82
CA THR A 304 -14.22 4.25 16.59
C THR A 304 -14.41 4.86 15.20
N GLU A 305 -14.68 4.05 14.17
CA GLU A 305 -14.82 4.53 12.81
C GLU A 305 -15.92 3.80 12.01
N ARG A 306 -16.49 4.53 11.04
CA ARG A 306 -17.42 4.01 10.03
C ARG A 306 -17.11 4.65 8.68
N PHE A 307 -16.75 3.84 7.71
CA PHE A 307 -16.49 4.27 6.33
C PHE A 307 -17.53 3.70 5.39
N GLU A 308 -18.00 4.52 4.45
CA GLU A 308 -18.91 4.12 3.39
C GLU A 308 -18.20 4.28 2.05
N TYR A 309 -18.34 3.25 1.22
CA TYR A 309 -17.82 3.19 -0.14
C TYR A 309 -18.98 3.00 -1.09
N TYR A 310 -18.92 3.71 -2.22
CA TYR A 310 -19.78 3.43 -3.35
C TYR A 310 -19.34 2.09 -3.94
N THR A 311 -20.23 1.11 -3.86
CA THR A 311 -20.19 -0.06 -4.73
C THR A 311 -20.52 0.48 -6.13
N LYS A 312 -19.57 0.41 -7.06
CA LYS A 312 -19.90 0.60 -8.48
C LYS A 312 -20.81 -0.55 -8.93
#